data_AF-A0A3B8R2Q5-F1
#
_entry.id   AF-A0A3B8R2Q5-F1
#
_cell.length_a   1.000
_cell.length_b   1.000
_cell.length_c   1.000
_cell.angle_alpha   90.00
_cell.angle_beta   90.00
_cell.angle_gamma   90.00
#
_symmetry.space_group_name_H-M   'P 1'
#
loop_
_entity.id
_entity.type
_entity.pdbx_description
1 polymer ?
#
loop_
_entity_poly.entity_id
_entity_poly.type
_entity_poly.pdbx_seq_one_letter_code
_entity_poly.pdbx_strand_id
1 'polypeptide(L)'
;MNEAMARIAGQNKLSLEQFRQALTADGISYRGMRQQIEREIMIGRVQQGVMNNRIEISEQAIDDFLNSDAGRELTADEYRV
;
A
#
# COMPACT_ATOMS: atom_id res chain seq x y z
N MET A 1 14.67 7.09 -0.84
CA MET A 1 14.36 7.25 -2.28
C MET A 1 15.11 6.29 -3.19
N ASN A 2 16.44 6.15 -3.08
CA ASN A 2 17.18 5.20 -3.93
C ASN A 2 16.66 3.76 -3.80
N GLU A 3 16.27 3.33 -2.60
CA GLU A 3 15.64 2.03 -2.36
C GLU A 3 14.25 1.88 -2.97
N ALA A 4 13.47 2.97 -3.09
CA ALA A 4 12.16 2.91 -3.74
C ALA A 4 12.33 2.72 -5.26
N MET A 5 13.30 3.42 -5.87
CA MET A 5 13.67 3.21 -7.27
C MET A 5 14.17 1.77 -7.52
N ALA A 6 15.05 1.27 -6.65
CA ALA A 6 15.55 -0.10 -6.75
C ALA A 6 14.44 -1.15 -6.59
N ARG A 7 13.48 -0.92 -5.68
CA ARG A 7 12.31 -1.78 -5.52
C ARG A 7 11.41 -1.79 -6.76
N ILE A 8 11.13 -0.62 -7.34
CA ILE A 8 10.29 -0.51 -8.55
C ILE A 8 10.98 -1.16 -9.76
N ALA A 9 12.29 -0.96 -9.91
CA ALA A 9 13.08 -1.65 -10.93
C ALA A 9 13.01 -3.18 -10.74
N GLY A 10 13.21 -3.65 -9.51
CA GLY A 10 13.11 -5.07 -9.16
C GLY A 10 11.73 -5.68 -9.41
N GLN A 11 10.65 -4.95 -9.14
CA GLN A 11 9.27 -5.38 -9.46
C GLN A 11 9.06 -5.57 -10.96
N ASN A 12 9.69 -4.73 -11.79
CA ASN A 12 9.68 -4.84 -13.24
C ASN A 12 10.71 -5.84 -13.78
N LYS A 13 11.39 -6.59 -12.89
CA LYS A 13 12.50 -7.51 -13.23
C LYS A 13 13.65 -6.82 -13.98
N LEU A 14 13.81 -5.51 -13.79
CA LEU A 14 14.87 -4.71 -14.38
C LEU A 14 15.94 -4.42 -13.34
N SER A 15 17.21 -4.40 -13.77
CA SER A 15 18.27 -3.78 -12.99
C SER A 15 18.10 -2.26 -12.95
N LEU A 16 18.72 -1.59 -11.99
CA LEU A 16 18.65 -0.13 -11.90
C LEU A 16 19.21 0.57 -13.16
N GLU A 17 20.23 -0.01 -13.79
CA GLU A 17 20.78 0.50 -15.04
C GLU A 17 19.82 0.32 -16.21
N GLN A 18 19.20 -0.87 -16.34
CA GLN A 18 18.20 -1.14 -17.37
C GLN A 18 16.97 -0.25 -17.19
N PHE A 19 16.55 -0.03 -15.95
CA PHE A 19 15.46 0.89 -15.63
C PHE A 19 15.78 2.33 -16.06
N ARG A 20 17.02 2.79 -15.86
CA ARG A 20 17.46 4.12 -16.32
C ARG A 20 17.46 4.22 -17.85
N GLN A 21 17.86 3.17 -18.55
CA GLN A 21 17.81 3.12 -20.01
C GLN A 21 16.37 3.14 -20.53
N ALA A 22 15.47 2.37 -19.93
CA ALA A 22 14.04 2.35 -20.26
C ALA A 22 13.41 3.74 -20.08
N LEU A 23 13.66 4.41 -18.94
CA LEU A 23 13.18 5.78 -18.72
C LEU A 23 13.70 6.75 -19.77
N THR A 24 14.97 6.62 -20.17
CA THR A 24 15.56 7.46 -21.22
C THR A 24 14.91 7.20 -22.58
N ALA A 25 14.62 5.94 -22.91
CA ALA A 25 13.90 5.56 -24.12
C ALA A 25 12.48 6.13 -24.16
N ASP A 26 11.82 6.21 -23.01
CA ASP A 26 10.49 6.82 -22.85
C ASP A 26 10.52 8.36 -22.81
N GLY A 27 11.70 8.98 -22.94
CA GLY A 27 11.88 10.44 -22.86
C GLY A 27 11.73 11.00 -21.44
N ILE A 28 11.71 10.15 -20.42
CA ILE A 28 11.55 10.52 -19.02
C ILE A 28 12.93 10.69 -18.38
N SER A 29 13.21 11.86 -17.83
CA SER A 29 14.44 12.05 -17.05
C SER A 29 14.37 11.24 -15.75
N TYR A 30 15.50 10.63 -15.36
CA TYR A 30 15.62 9.92 -14.08
C TYR A 30 15.21 10.79 -12.89
N ARG A 31 15.51 12.09 -12.94
CA ARG A 31 15.11 13.06 -11.91
C ARG A 31 13.60 13.28 -11.88
N GLY A 32 12.96 13.38 -13.04
CA GLY A 32 11.50 13.50 -13.17
C GLY A 32 10.79 12.27 -12.61
N MET A 33 11.27 11.07 -12.94
CA MET A 33 10.72 9.83 -12.40
C MET A 33 10.84 9.76 -10.87
N ARG A 34 12.00 10.16 -10.32
CA ARG A 34 12.18 10.24 -8.86
C ARG A 34 11.18 11.18 -8.19
N GLN A 35 10.95 12.35 -8.77
CA GLN A 35 9.98 13.32 -8.23
C GLN A 35 8.55 12.79 -8.32
N GLN A 36 8.21 12.05 -9.37
CA GLN A 36 6.90 11.42 -9.49
C GLN A 36 6.70 10.37 -8.40
N ILE A 37 7.65 9.45 -8.22
CA ILE A 37 7.58 8.43 -7.17
C ILE A 37 7.50 9.06 -5.77
N GLU A 38 8.24 10.14 -5.53
CA GLU A 38 8.16 10.88 -4.27
C GLU A 38 6.77 11.44 -4.00
N ARG A 39 6.11 12.01 -5.02
CA ARG A 39 4.72 12.47 -4.91
C ARG A 39 3.76 11.31 -4.63
N GLU A 40 3.89 10.19 -5.33
CA GLU A 40 3.03 9.01 -5.11
C GLU A 40 3.19 8.45 -3.68
N ILE A 41 4.42 8.37 -3.16
CA ILE A 41 4.67 7.95 -1.79
C ILE A 41 4.03 8.94 -0.80
N MET A 42 4.12 10.24 -1.06
CA MET A 42 3.50 11.26 -0.22
C MET A 42 1.97 11.13 -0.23
N ILE A 43 1.35 10.97 -1.40
CA ILE A 43 -0.10 10.77 -1.54
C ILE A 43 -0.54 9.53 -0.76
N GLY A 44 0.15 8.40 -0.94
CA GLY A 44 -0.15 7.17 -0.21
C GLY A 44 -0.05 7.34 1.31
N ARG A 45 0.94 8.08 1.81
CA ARG A 45 1.06 8.40 3.24
C ARG A 45 -0.09 9.27 3.76
N VAL A 46 -0.49 10.27 2.99
CA VAL A 46 -1.63 11.14 3.36
C VAL A 46 -2.91 10.31 3.43
N GLN A 47 -3.15 9.46 2.42
CA GLN A 47 -4.31 8.57 2.40
C GLN A 47 -4.32 7.61 3.59
N GLN A 48 -3.18 6.97 3.90
CA GLN A 48 -3.03 6.11 5.07
C GLN A 48 -3.28 6.86 6.38
N GLY A 49 -2.78 8.09 6.53
CA GLY A 49 -3.03 8.92 7.71
C GLY A 49 -4.52 9.26 7.88
N VAL A 50 -5.20 9.62 6.78
CA VAL A 50 -6.64 9.88 6.79
C VAL A 50 -7.46 8.62 7.10
N MET A 51 -7.06 7.45 6.57
CA MET A 51 -7.72 6.17 6.87
C MET A 51 -7.47 5.72 8.32
N ASN A 52 -6.26 5.86 8.85
CA ASN A 52 -5.96 5.55 10.25
C ASN A 52 -6.75 6.44 11.21
N ASN A 53 -6.99 7.71 10.86
CA ASN A 53 -7.89 8.58 11.63
C ASN A 53 -9.37 8.19 11.51
N ARG A 54 -9.75 7.31 10.57
CA ARG A 54 -11.13 6.86 10.33
C ARG A 54 -11.39 5.44 10.83
N ILE A 55 -10.34 4.64 11.05
CA ILE A 55 -10.43 3.28 11.61
C ILE A 55 -10.02 3.35 13.09
N GLU A 56 -10.89 3.91 13.91
CA GLU A 56 -10.83 3.70 15.35
C GLU A 56 -11.81 2.55 15.65
N ILE A 57 -11.27 1.34 15.80
CA ILE A 57 -12.07 0.18 16.24
C ILE A 57 -12.28 0.37 17.75
N SER A 58 -13.45 0.90 18.13
CA SER A 58 -13.83 0.97 19.54
C SER A 58 -14.18 -0.42 20.07
N GLU A 59 -14.04 -0.65 21.37
CA GLU A 59 -14.51 -1.89 22.02
C GLU A 59 -15.99 -2.15 21.69
N GLN A 60 -16.79 -1.09 21.64
CA GLN A 60 -18.20 -1.17 21.24
C GLN A 60 -18.38 -1.62 19.78
N ALA A 61 -17.54 -1.18 18.84
CA ALA A 61 -17.59 -1.64 17.44
C ALA A 61 -17.18 -3.12 17.31
N ILE A 62 -16.30 -3.62 18.19
CA ILE A 62 -15.96 -5.05 18.28
C ILE A 62 -17.16 -5.83 18.80
N ASP A 63 -17.78 -5.37 19.89
CA ASP A 63 -18.97 -6.02 20.47
C ASP A 63 -20.14 -6.02 19.47
N ASP A 64 -20.38 -4.92 18.77
CA ASP A 64 -21.42 -4.80 17.74
C ASP A 64 -21.14 -5.77 16.57
N PHE A 65 -19.88 -5.92 16.16
CA PHE A 65 -19.49 -6.87 15.13
C PHE A 65 -19.64 -8.34 15.59
N LEU A 66 -19.17 -8.68 16.80
CA LEU A 66 -19.30 -10.02 17.38
C LEU A 66 -20.76 -10.44 17.57
N ASN A 67 -21.64 -9.48 17.84
CA ASN A 67 -23.08 -9.70 17.98
C ASN A 67 -23.84 -9.70 16.64
N SER A 68 -23.22 -9.25 15.55
CA SER A 68 -23.82 -9.29 14.21
C SER A 68 -23.91 -10.72 13.69
N ASP A 69 -24.83 -10.97 12.76
CA ASP A 69 -25.00 -12.30 12.15
C ASP A 69 -23.72 -12.77 11.43
N ALA A 70 -22.99 -11.84 10.80
CA ALA A 70 -21.70 -12.12 10.16
C ALA A 70 -20.61 -12.50 11.17
N GLY A 71 -20.54 -11.82 12.32
CA GLY A 71 -19.59 -12.16 13.38
C GLY A 71 -19.90 -13.51 14.04
N ARG A 72 -21.19 -13.81 14.23
CA ARG A 72 -21.64 -15.12 14.73
C ARG A 72 -21.35 -16.26 13.77
N GLU A 73 -21.49 -16.05 12.47
CA GLU A 73 -21.17 -17.06 11.45
C GLU A 73 -19.67 -17.37 11.41
N LEU A 74 -18.82 -16.33 11.40
CA LEU A 74 -17.36 -16.47 11.43
C LEU A 74 -16.85 -17.18 12.71
N THR A 75 -17.40 -16.83 13.87
CA THR A 75 -16.99 -17.43 15.15
C THR A 75 -17.59 -18.82 15.38
N ALA A 76 -18.75 -19.12 14.79
CA ALA A 76 -19.36 -20.45 14.85
C ALA A 76 -18.57 -21.49 14.04
N ASP A 77 -17.90 -21.08 12.95
CA ASP A 77 -17.02 -21.95 12.18
C ASP A 77 -15.72 -22.28 12.93
N GLU A 78 -15.14 -21.34 13.69
CA GLU A 78 -13.95 -21.60 14.53
C GLU A 78 -14.21 -22.58 15.69
N TYR A 79 -15.44 -22.62 16.22
CA TYR A 79 -15.81 -23.53 17.32
C TYR A 79 -16.07 -24.98 16.90
N ARG A 80 -16.11 -25.26 15.59
CA ARG A 80 -16.50 -26.56 15.04
C ARG A 80 -15.34 -27.50 14.68
N VAL A 81 -14.10 -27.16 15.08
CA VAL A 81 -12.88 -27.96 14.84
C VAL A 81 -12.42 -28.67 16.09
#